data_AF-A0AAJ7XID7-F1
#
_entry.id   AF-A0AAJ7XID7-F1
#
_cell.length_a   1.000
_cell.length_b   1.000
_cell.length_c   1.000
_cell.angle_alpha   90.00
_cell.angle_beta   90.00
_cell.angle_gamma   90.00
#
_symmetry.space_group_name_H-M   'P 1'
#
loop_
_entity.id
_entity.type
_entity.pdbx_description
1 polymer ?
#
loop_
_entity_poly.entity_id
_entity_poly.type
_entity_poly.pdbx_seq_one_letter_code
_entity_poly.pdbx_strand_id
1 'polypeptide(L)'
;MARSWRECGARSVRDCGAKRETGYTARSWRECGGEERERLRGEERDRIYGEELERVRGEELERLRGEEREGALHGEREERERELCRLGSLLREMERREEQLQQELGQCRSEAASHAQLVQQMRRYVGTRAREEEEEEEGPDRDSLLARVQVLDKENSRLRAESELQCLRLSSLSHILTTQEAIINPPAATGGGDGDGDGDGDGRRALPPPPPLLLLSRWREKVYALLVQLGCQEARQREEARERQSELLELQQDLRKNEGQVKLLELGLSDRTAELKLQTIRAQGLQEDLDALKAAAQEAQERAALAEAAVHRLQETVSRRWREVTDGEGKVVGAMESLGRLSERIRFATRRVDLVRGLVLRRDALHRLALQEQPTIAPSPDVPARPDLQAELSHLQAERDLLSSQMQRDALLLQEKISLATHRAEEACAEQLRRLRSLAEERGELHEETQARLQQTQHELQQAQHELEAARTQQQQQLEQLQQERGAKDQAVRAVERDLHARYAEQLSGLEQSLNQARREHGKAVVALRQGEREWSRERERARELAQARDRHHHVQLQQLQSHLQQLQVDGSLMKATLRQEGLLQQYKARRVGGQQLEKGQRHAGSLSSVLKDLKALSVEALAEEAKQGGRPDG
;
A
#
# COMPACT_ATOMS: atom_id res chain seq x y z
N MET A 1 101.48 6.54 2.89
CA MET A 1 102.23 7.58 2.14
C MET A 1 102.21 8.85 2.97
N ALA A 2 103.24 9.64 3.24
CA ALA A 2 104.69 9.48 3.30
C ALA A 2 105.20 10.77 3.99
N ARG A 3 106.23 10.64 4.85
CA ARG A 3 107.18 11.66 5.34
C ARG A 3 106.87 12.49 6.60
N SER A 4 107.98 12.70 7.31
CA SER A 4 108.24 13.60 8.44
C SER A 4 107.70 13.07 9.76
N TRP A 5 108.48 12.82 10.82
CA TRP A 5 109.32 13.80 11.50
C TRP A 5 110.54 13.14 12.20
N ARG A 6 111.71 13.78 12.04
CA ARG A 6 112.85 13.72 12.96
C ARG A 6 112.78 14.99 13.84
N GLU A 7 113.24 14.85 15.10
CA GLU A 7 113.67 15.91 16.03
C GLU A 7 112.53 16.82 16.56
N CYS A 8 112.46 17.29 17.81
CA CYS A 8 113.45 17.54 18.86
C CYS A 8 112.73 17.75 20.22
N GLY A 9 113.43 17.60 21.35
CA GLY A 9 113.03 18.19 22.65
C GLY A 9 113.06 17.25 23.87
N ALA A 10 114.21 16.72 24.29
CA ALA A 10 115.07 17.35 25.30
C ALA A 10 114.37 17.74 26.63
N ARG A 11 114.53 16.90 27.67
CA ARG A 11 114.55 17.38 29.07
C ARG A 11 115.68 16.72 29.88
N SER A 12 116.66 17.56 30.15
CA SER A 12 117.38 17.69 31.42
C SER A 12 118.32 16.57 31.86
N VAL A 13 119.57 16.68 31.40
CA VAL A 13 120.75 16.25 32.15
C VAL A 13 121.19 17.40 33.07
N ARG A 14 121.24 17.14 34.38
CA ARG A 14 122.20 17.74 35.31
C ARG A 14 122.12 17.00 36.66
N ASP A 15 123.07 16.09 36.87
CA ASP A 15 123.82 16.05 38.13
C ASP A 15 125.16 15.33 37.95
N CYS A 16 126.21 16.01 38.43
CA CYS A 16 127.60 15.58 38.45
C CYS A 16 127.84 14.46 39.46
N GLY A 17 128.81 13.57 39.22
CA GLY A 17 129.35 12.76 40.30
C GLY A 17 130.21 11.57 39.88
N ALA A 18 131.48 11.85 39.61
CA ALA A 18 132.61 10.93 39.50
C ALA A 18 132.53 9.62 40.32
N LYS A 19 132.98 8.50 39.72
CA LYS A 19 134.26 7.83 40.03
C LYS A 19 134.35 6.47 39.31
N ARG A 20 135.51 6.22 38.72
CA ARG A 20 136.07 4.89 38.39
C ARG A 20 136.00 4.03 39.67
N GLU A 21 135.83 2.72 39.67
CA GLU A 21 136.43 1.67 38.84
C GLU A 21 135.83 0.33 39.30
N THR A 22 136.16 -0.74 38.57
CA THR A 22 135.94 -2.17 38.87
C THR A 22 134.59 -2.75 38.45
N GLY A 23 134.72 -3.76 37.59
CA GLY A 23 133.69 -4.20 36.67
C GLY A 23 132.77 -5.27 37.21
N TYR A 24 131.69 -5.49 36.47
CA TYR A 24 130.99 -6.76 36.41
C TYR A 24 130.29 -6.87 35.05
N THR A 25 130.69 -7.90 34.29
CA THR A 25 129.92 -8.67 33.30
C THR A 25 129.16 -7.96 32.17
N ALA A 26 129.69 -8.11 30.96
CA ALA A 26 129.04 -7.91 29.66
C ALA A 26 127.88 -8.90 29.33
N ARG A 27 127.15 -9.39 30.35
CA ARG A 27 125.93 -10.21 30.20
C ARG A 27 124.63 -9.42 30.40
N SER A 28 124.63 -8.38 31.26
CA SER A 28 123.41 -7.62 31.60
C SER A 28 122.85 -6.76 30.45
N TRP A 29 123.70 -6.23 29.55
CA TRP A 29 123.22 -5.44 28.39
C TRP A 29 122.59 -6.29 27.27
N ARG A 30 122.81 -7.61 27.27
CA ARG A 30 122.14 -8.53 26.33
C ARG A 30 120.80 -9.03 26.85
N GLU A 31 120.62 -9.11 28.17
CA GLU A 31 119.37 -9.52 28.82
C GLU A 31 118.38 -8.34 28.93
N CYS A 32 118.80 -7.14 29.35
CA CYS A 32 117.90 -5.96 29.36
C CYS A 32 117.45 -5.53 27.96
N GLY A 33 118.32 -5.63 26.96
CA GLY A 33 117.93 -5.36 25.56
C GLY A 33 117.13 -6.49 24.91
N GLY A 34 117.06 -7.67 25.54
CA GLY A 34 116.21 -8.78 25.12
C GLY A 34 114.78 -8.60 25.66
N GLU A 35 114.67 -8.33 26.96
CA GLU A 35 113.40 -8.07 27.65
C GLU A 35 112.68 -6.84 27.12
N GLU A 36 113.39 -5.74 26.83
CA GLU A 36 112.79 -4.54 26.26
C GLU A 36 112.34 -4.73 24.80
N ARG A 37 113.04 -5.59 24.03
CA ARG A 37 112.62 -5.99 22.67
C ARG A 37 111.47 -6.99 22.66
N GLU A 38 111.33 -7.81 23.70
CA GLU A 38 110.15 -8.68 23.87
C GLU A 38 108.95 -7.87 24.35
N ARG A 39 109.14 -6.89 25.22
CA ARG A 39 108.10 -5.95 25.65
C ARG A 39 107.56 -5.12 24.49
N LEU A 40 108.44 -4.50 23.71
CA LEU A 40 108.04 -3.73 22.53
C LEU A 40 107.35 -4.61 21.48
N ARG A 41 107.80 -5.86 21.30
CA ARG A 41 107.12 -6.83 20.41
C ARG A 41 105.78 -7.31 20.96
N GLY A 42 105.64 -7.43 22.27
CA GLY A 42 104.37 -7.71 22.94
C GLY A 42 103.40 -6.55 22.77
N GLU A 43 103.85 -5.32 23.02
CA GLU A 43 103.06 -4.11 22.83
C GLU A 43 102.68 -3.89 21.36
N GLU A 44 103.58 -4.11 20.40
CA GLU A 44 103.27 -4.07 18.96
C GLU A 44 102.26 -5.15 18.57
N ARG A 45 102.40 -6.37 19.10
CA ARG A 45 101.42 -7.45 18.87
C ARG A 45 100.06 -7.07 19.45
N ASP A 46 99.99 -6.60 20.68
CA ASP A 46 98.75 -6.19 21.34
C ASP A 46 98.10 -5.02 20.61
N ARG A 47 98.90 -4.09 20.06
CA ARG A 47 98.41 -2.98 19.24
C ARG A 47 97.84 -3.46 17.91
N ILE A 48 98.55 -4.35 17.21
CA ILE A 48 98.08 -4.94 15.94
C ILE A 48 96.81 -5.76 16.20
N TYR A 49 96.77 -6.59 17.25
CA TYR A 49 95.59 -7.34 17.63
C TYR A 49 94.42 -6.41 18.00
N GLY A 50 94.68 -5.32 18.71
CA GLY A 50 93.67 -4.31 19.05
C GLY A 50 93.10 -3.61 17.82
N GLU A 51 93.97 -3.16 16.90
CA GLU A 51 93.58 -2.53 15.63
C GLU A 51 92.83 -3.51 14.72
N GLU A 52 93.24 -4.78 14.63
CA GLU A 52 92.53 -5.82 13.89
C GLU A 52 91.16 -6.13 14.50
N LEU A 53 91.05 -6.20 15.83
CA LEU A 53 89.77 -6.37 16.53
C LEU A 53 88.82 -5.20 16.31
N GLU A 54 89.33 -3.97 16.37
CA GLU A 54 88.53 -2.77 16.09
C GLU A 54 88.10 -2.71 14.63
N ARG A 55 88.98 -3.11 13.70
CA ARG A 55 88.65 -3.18 12.27
C ARG A 55 87.59 -4.23 11.98
N VAL A 56 87.71 -5.43 12.54
CA VAL A 56 86.70 -6.50 12.38
C VAL A 56 85.36 -6.07 12.98
N ARG A 57 85.36 -5.45 14.16
CA ARG A 57 84.13 -4.90 14.77
C ARG A 57 83.51 -3.78 13.91
N GLY A 58 84.34 -2.93 13.31
CA GLY A 58 83.89 -1.91 12.36
C GLY A 58 83.23 -2.52 11.13
N GLU A 59 83.89 -3.50 10.51
CA GLU A 59 83.38 -4.24 9.35
C GLU A 59 82.09 -5.02 9.67
N GLU A 60 81.98 -5.64 10.85
CA GLU A 60 80.75 -6.32 11.30
C GLU A 60 79.59 -5.33 11.54
N LEU A 61 79.85 -4.18 12.17
CA LEU A 61 78.83 -3.15 12.37
C LEU A 61 78.36 -2.54 11.05
N GLU A 62 79.25 -2.38 10.08
CA GLU A 62 78.88 -1.92 8.73
C GLU A 62 78.07 -2.97 7.97
N ARG A 63 78.39 -4.26 8.10
CA ARG A 63 77.58 -5.35 7.54
C ARG A 63 76.19 -5.39 8.14
N LEU A 64 76.06 -5.33 9.46
CA LEU A 64 74.75 -5.32 10.14
C LEU A 64 73.90 -4.11 9.73
N ARG A 65 74.52 -2.92 9.62
CA ARG A 65 73.83 -1.72 9.11
C ARG A 65 73.43 -1.86 7.64
N GLY A 66 74.22 -2.58 6.83
CA GLY A 66 73.90 -2.93 5.45
C GLY A 66 72.68 -3.84 5.38
N GLU A 67 72.67 -4.92 6.16
CA GLU A 67 71.57 -5.88 6.25
C GLU A 67 70.28 -5.24 6.77
N GLU A 68 70.36 -4.34 7.77
CA GLU A 68 69.21 -3.58 8.26
C GLU A 68 68.63 -2.65 7.19
N ARG A 69 69.49 -1.98 6.41
CA ARG A 69 69.05 -1.10 5.29
C ARG A 69 68.43 -1.91 4.15
N GLU A 70 69.02 -3.05 3.81
CA GLU A 70 68.48 -3.95 2.80
C GLU A 70 67.14 -4.56 3.24
N GLY A 71 67.03 -4.95 4.52
CA GLY A 71 65.78 -5.40 5.12
C GLY A 71 64.70 -4.33 5.11
N ALA A 72 65.03 -3.08 5.43
CA ALA A 72 64.09 -1.96 5.35
C ALA A 72 63.59 -1.71 3.92
N LEU A 73 64.50 -1.70 2.93
CA LEU A 73 64.14 -1.55 1.53
C LEU A 73 63.31 -2.73 1.00
N HIS A 74 63.56 -3.94 1.49
CA HIS A 74 62.76 -5.11 1.15
C HIS A 74 61.35 -5.00 1.75
N GLY A 75 61.23 -4.58 3.01
CA GLY A 75 59.95 -4.30 3.66
C GLY A 75 59.11 -3.27 2.91
N GLU A 76 59.71 -2.14 2.51
CA GLU A 76 59.02 -1.12 1.71
C GLU A 76 58.55 -1.66 0.34
N ARG A 77 59.32 -2.55 -0.29
CA ARG A 77 58.93 -3.18 -1.57
C ARG A 77 57.77 -4.13 -1.38
N GLU A 78 57.79 -4.97 -0.35
CA GLU A 78 56.68 -5.87 -0.03
C GLU A 78 55.40 -5.10 0.31
N GLU A 79 55.52 -3.98 1.04
CA GLU A 79 54.37 -3.12 1.34
C GLU A 79 53.78 -2.51 0.06
N ARG A 80 54.63 -1.98 -0.84
CA ARG A 80 54.18 -1.49 -2.15
C ARG A 80 53.56 -2.60 -3.01
N GLU A 81 54.11 -3.81 -2.99
CA GLU A 81 53.53 -4.97 -3.70
C GLU A 81 52.17 -5.37 -3.14
N ARG A 82 52.00 -5.34 -1.81
CA ARG A 82 50.71 -5.58 -1.14
C ARG A 82 49.70 -4.49 -1.51
N GLU A 83 50.11 -3.24 -1.54
CA GLU A 83 49.25 -2.12 -1.95
C GLU A 83 48.84 -2.23 -3.42
N LEU A 84 49.78 -2.55 -4.32
CA LEU A 84 49.48 -2.81 -5.73
C LEU A 84 48.53 -4.00 -5.91
N CYS A 85 48.68 -5.06 -5.12
CA CYS A 85 47.75 -6.19 -5.13
C CYS A 85 46.34 -5.79 -4.67
N ARG A 86 46.22 -4.96 -3.62
CA ARG A 86 44.95 -4.43 -3.12
C ARG A 86 44.27 -3.49 -4.13
N LEU A 87 45.03 -2.57 -4.73
CA LEU A 87 44.51 -1.69 -5.78
C LEU A 87 44.09 -2.51 -7.01
N GLY A 88 44.86 -3.53 -7.38
CA GLY A 88 44.53 -4.43 -8.48
C GLY A 88 43.29 -5.31 -8.21
N SER A 89 42.99 -5.68 -6.97
CA SER A 89 41.73 -6.36 -6.65
C SER A 89 40.54 -5.41 -6.71
N LEU A 90 40.69 -4.19 -6.19
CA LEU A 90 39.64 -3.17 -6.24
C LEU A 90 39.31 -2.77 -7.69
N LEU A 91 40.30 -2.59 -8.56
CA LEU A 91 40.06 -2.32 -9.98
C LEU A 91 39.25 -3.45 -10.64
N ARG A 92 39.61 -4.71 -10.40
CA ARG A 92 38.86 -5.87 -10.92
C ARG A 92 37.43 -5.94 -10.40
N GLU A 93 37.19 -5.52 -9.16
CA GLU A 93 35.83 -5.43 -8.62
C GLU A 93 35.02 -4.31 -9.28
N MET A 94 35.64 -3.16 -9.53
CA MET A 94 35.00 -2.05 -10.23
C MET A 94 34.69 -2.41 -11.69
N GLU A 95 35.62 -3.07 -12.40
CA GLU A 95 35.40 -3.58 -13.75
C GLU A 95 34.23 -4.57 -13.81
N ARG A 96 34.14 -5.51 -12.85
CA ARG A 96 32.99 -6.45 -12.77
C ARG A 96 31.68 -5.72 -12.50
N ARG A 97 31.67 -4.71 -11.63
CA ARG A 97 30.47 -3.90 -11.37
C ARG A 97 30.06 -3.12 -12.62
N GLU A 98 31.01 -2.58 -13.36
CA GLU A 98 30.74 -1.90 -14.63
C GLU A 98 30.13 -2.87 -15.65
N GLU A 99 30.69 -4.07 -15.81
CA GLU A 99 30.14 -5.11 -16.68
C GLU A 99 28.73 -5.54 -16.26
N GLN A 100 28.48 -5.69 -14.95
CA GLN A 100 27.15 -6.01 -14.40
C GLN A 100 26.14 -4.91 -14.71
N LEU A 101 26.48 -3.65 -14.46
CA LEU A 101 25.61 -2.51 -14.75
C LEU A 101 25.35 -2.38 -16.26
N GLN A 102 26.34 -2.65 -17.11
CA GLN A 102 26.15 -2.68 -18.55
C GLN A 102 25.18 -3.80 -18.99
N GLN A 103 25.25 -4.98 -18.36
CA GLN A 103 24.32 -6.08 -18.61
C GLN A 103 22.90 -5.74 -18.16
N GLU A 104 22.73 -5.18 -16.96
CA GLU A 104 21.44 -4.74 -16.42
C GLU A 104 20.82 -3.65 -17.31
N LEU A 105 21.61 -2.66 -17.74
CA LEU A 105 21.15 -1.64 -18.69
C LEU A 105 20.75 -2.25 -20.04
N GLY A 106 21.47 -3.27 -20.52
CA GLY A 106 21.10 -4.03 -21.71
C GLY A 106 19.75 -4.76 -21.56
N GLN A 107 19.52 -5.40 -20.42
CA GLN A 107 18.27 -6.08 -20.09
C GLN A 107 17.11 -5.09 -20.02
N CYS A 108 17.24 -4.00 -19.25
CA CYS A 108 16.20 -2.97 -19.14
C CYS A 108 15.86 -2.34 -20.51
N ARG A 109 16.86 -2.14 -21.39
CA ARG A 109 16.61 -1.66 -22.77
C ARG A 109 15.81 -2.68 -23.60
N SER A 110 16.09 -3.97 -23.45
CA SER A 110 15.35 -5.03 -24.16
C SER A 110 13.91 -5.16 -23.68
N GLU A 111 13.67 -5.02 -22.37
CA GLU A 111 12.35 -5.00 -21.77
C GLU A 111 11.55 -3.75 -22.18
N ALA A 112 12.20 -2.58 -22.20
CA ALA A 112 11.57 -1.36 -22.70
C ALA A 112 11.16 -1.51 -24.18
N ALA A 113 11.97 -2.18 -25.00
CA ALA A 113 11.64 -2.45 -26.39
C ALA A 113 10.47 -3.43 -26.54
N SER A 114 10.39 -4.48 -25.71
CA SER A 114 9.26 -5.44 -25.73
C SER A 114 7.96 -4.77 -25.27
N HIS A 115 7.99 -3.95 -24.23
CA HIS A 115 6.85 -3.14 -23.80
C HIS A 115 6.40 -2.15 -24.90
N ALA A 116 7.35 -1.50 -25.59
CA ALA A 116 7.02 -0.63 -26.71
C ALA A 116 6.32 -1.38 -27.87
N GLN A 117 6.76 -2.61 -28.18
CA GLN A 117 6.11 -3.46 -29.17
C GLN A 117 4.70 -3.87 -28.74
N LEU A 118 4.50 -4.25 -27.48
CA LEU A 118 3.18 -4.59 -26.94
C LEU A 118 2.23 -3.39 -27.03
N VAL A 119 2.68 -2.20 -26.66
CA VAL A 119 1.89 -0.97 -26.79
C VAL A 119 1.51 -0.71 -28.26
N GLN A 120 2.43 -0.94 -29.21
CA GLN A 120 2.09 -0.84 -30.63
C GLN A 120 1.06 -1.88 -31.07
N GLN A 121 1.15 -3.12 -30.58
CA GLN A 121 0.16 -4.16 -30.86
C GLN A 121 -1.20 -3.78 -30.30
N MET A 122 -1.27 -3.27 -29.06
CA MET A 122 -2.51 -2.79 -28.45
C MET A 122 -3.09 -1.60 -29.22
N ARG A 123 -2.27 -0.64 -29.64
CA ARG A 123 -2.73 0.49 -30.47
C ARG A 123 -3.31 0.03 -31.80
N ARG A 124 -2.69 -0.98 -32.43
CA ARG A 124 -3.22 -1.59 -33.66
C ARG A 124 -4.54 -2.29 -33.39
N TYR A 125 -4.62 -3.11 -32.35
CA TYR A 125 -5.84 -3.82 -31.98
C TYR A 125 -7.00 -2.87 -31.66
N VAL A 126 -6.75 -1.83 -30.87
CA VAL A 126 -7.75 -0.79 -30.57
C VAL A 126 -8.15 -0.07 -31.85
N GLY A 127 -7.20 0.26 -32.72
CA GLY A 127 -7.48 0.90 -34.00
C GLY A 127 -8.27 0.03 -34.98
N THR A 128 -8.04 -1.29 -35.01
CA THR A 128 -8.82 -2.22 -35.84
C THR A 128 -10.20 -2.45 -35.26
N ARG A 129 -10.30 -2.65 -33.94
CA ARG A 129 -11.60 -2.88 -33.28
C ARG A 129 -12.51 -1.66 -33.35
N ALA A 130 -11.96 -0.45 -33.20
CA ALA A 130 -12.74 0.78 -33.36
C ALA A 130 -13.28 0.95 -34.79
N ARG A 131 -12.52 0.52 -35.82
CA ARG A 131 -13.00 0.53 -37.21
C ARG A 131 -14.05 -0.54 -37.49
N GLU A 132 -13.86 -1.74 -36.92
CA GLU A 132 -14.87 -2.81 -37.00
C GLU A 132 -16.17 -2.40 -36.32
N GLU A 133 -16.09 -1.75 -35.15
CA GLU A 133 -17.25 -1.19 -34.45
C GLU A 133 -17.95 -0.09 -35.28
N GLU A 134 -17.20 0.83 -35.90
CA GLU A 134 -17.76 1.85 -36.81
C GLU A 134 -18.43 1.22 -38.06
N GLU A 135 -17.81 0.21 -38.69
CA GLU A 135 -18.38 -0.47 -39.86
C GLU A 135 -19.61 -1.34 -39.50
N GLU A 136 -19.68 -1.90 -38.29
CA GLU A 136 -20.86 -2.62 -37.78
C GLU A 136 -22.01 -1.65 -37.40
N GLU A 137 -21.72 -0.50 -36.80
CA GLU A 137 -22.72 0.52 -36.42
C GLU A 137 -23.27 1.33 -37.60
N GLU A 138 -22.43 1.60 -38.61
CA GLU A 138 -22.82 2.22 -39.89
C GLU A 138 -23.18 1.17 -40.96
N GLY A 139 -23.48 -0.05 -40.53
CA GLY A 139 -23.62 -1.21 -41.41
C GLY A 139 -24.85 -1.22 -42.33
N PRO A 140 -24.85 -2.13 -43.33
CA PRO A 140 -25.96 -2.33 -44.27
C PRO A 140 -27.29 -2.71 -43.59
N ASP A 141 -27.22 -3.23 -42.36
CA ASP A 141 -28.39 -3.56 -41.56
C ASP A 141 -29.14 -2.31 -41.08
N ARG A 142 -28.44 -1.22 -40.77
CA ARG A 142 -29.09 0.06 -40.41
C ARG A 142 -29.85 0.62 -41.60
N ASP A 143 -29.25 0.60 -42.79
CA ASP A 143 -29.91 1.05 -44.02
C ASP A 143 -31.07 0.12 -44.41
N SER A 144 -30.91 -1.20 -44.23
CA SER A 144 -31.98 -2.20 -44.44
C SER A 144 -33.15 -1.99 -43.48
N LEU A 145 -32.87 -1.69 -42.21
CA LEU A 145 -33.88 -1.38 -41.19
C LEU A 145 -34.58 -0.06 -41.50
N LEU A 146 -33.85 0.99 -41.90
CA LEU A 146 -34.45 2.26 -42.32
C LEU A 146 -35.34 2.08 -43.55
N ALA A 147 -34.92 1.30 -44.54
CA ALA A 147 -35.74 0.96 -45.70
C ALA A 147 -37.00 0.18 -45.29
N ARG A 148 -36.87 -0.77 -44.34
CA ARG A 148 -38.00 -1.55 -43.82
C ARG A 148 -39.00 -0.68 -43.07
N VAL A 149 -38.53 0.26 -42.23
CA VAL A 149 -39.37 1.23 -41.52
C VAL A 149 -40.16 2.08 -42.53
N GLN A 150 -39.50 2.58 -43.58
CA GLN A 150 -40.18 3.34 -44.63
C GLN A 150 -41.28 2.55 -45.37
N VAL A 151 -41.07 1.25 -45.59
CA VAL A 151 -42.10 0.38 -46.19
C VAL A 151 -43.28 0.21 -45.23
N LEU A 152 -43.00 -0.04 -43.94
CA LEU A 152 -44.03 -0.19 -42.92
C LEU A 152 -44.85 1.10 -42.73
N ASP A 153 -44.22 2.27 -42.82
CA ASP A 153 -44.93 3.56 -42.75
C ASP A 153 -45.89 3.76 -43.94
N LYS A 154 -45.47 3.35 -45.15
CA LYS A 154 -46.34 3.36 -46.33
C LYS A 154 -47.51 2.38 -46.20
N GLU A 155 -47.27 1.19 -45.64
CA GLU A 155 -48.33 0.22 -45.37
C GLU A 155 -49.30 0.72 -44.29
N ASN A 156 -48.78 1.34 -43.22
CA ASN A 156 -49.60 1.88 -42.14
C ASN A 156 -50.49 3.04 -42.63
N SER A 157 -49.94 3.96 -43.41
CA SER A 157 -50.72 5.04 -44.03
C SER A 157 -51.80 4.51 -44.97
N ARG A 158 -51.51 3.48 -45.77
CA ARG A 158 -52.51 2.79 -46.59
C ARG A 158 -53.61 2.13 -45.75
N LEU A 159 -53.24 1.39 -44.71
CA LEU A 159 -54.20 0.71 -43.83
C LEU A 159 -55.10 1.70 -43.09
N ARG A 160 -54.57 2.87 -42.68
CA ARG A 160 -55.38 3.95 -42.11
C ARG A 160 -56.41 4.47 -43.10
N ALA A 161 -56.01 4.73 -44.35
CA ALA A 161 -56.95 5.16 -45.39
C ALA A 161 -58.01 4.09 -45.71
N GLU A 162 -57.63 2.82 -45.74
CA GLU A 162 -58.57 1.69 -45.92
C GLU A 162 -59.56 1.60 -44.75
N SER A 163 -59.09 1.78 -43.51
CA SER A 163 -59.94 1.81 -42.31
C SER A 163 -60.91 2.98 -42.33
N GLU A 164 -60.46 4.20 -42.66
CA GLU A 164 -61.32 5.38 -42.80
C GLU A 164 -62.43 5.16 -43.85
N LEU A 165 -62.07 4.59 -45.00
CA LEU A 165 -63.03 4.25 -46.05
C LEU A 165 -64.01 3.16 -45.60
N GLN A 166 -63.55 2.16 -44.86
CA GLN A 166 -64.41 1.14 -44.27
C GLN A 166 -65.35 1.73 -43.22
N CYS A 167 -64.91 2.66 -42.40
CA CYS A 167 -65.77 3.41 -41.46
C CYS A 167 -66.86 4.20 -42.20
N LEU A 168 -66.52 4.85 -43.31
CA LEU A 168 -67.51 5.52 -44.17
C LEU A 168 -68.48 4.53 -44.84
N ARG A 169 -68.01 3.35 -45.25
CA ARG A 169 -68.88 2.28 -45.76
C ARG A 169 -69.79 1.72 -44.69
N LEU A 170 -69.30 1.53 -43.47
CA LEU A 170 -70.11 1.05 -42.35
C LEU A 170 -71.12 2.10 -41.90
N SER A 171 -70.75 3.38 -41.87
CA SER A 171 -71.69 4.46 -41.54
C SER A 171 -72.77 4.59 -42.61
N SER A 172 -72.41 4.53 -43.90
CA SER A 172 -73.38 4.54 -45.00
C SER A 172 -74.26 3.30 -45.01
N LEU A 173 -73.72 2.10 -44.78
CA LEU A 173 -74.53 0.88 -44.62
C LEU A 173 -75.44 0.95 -43.40
N SER A 174 -74.97 1.51 -42.29
CA SER A 174 -75.81 1.77 -41.10
C SER A 174 -76.92 2.77 -41.39
N HIS A 175 -76.64 3.84 -42.14
CA HIS A 175 -77.66 4.78 -42.61
C HIS A 175 -78.66 4.13 -43.58
N ILE A 176 -78.20 3.27 -44.48
CA ILE A 176 -79.07 2.49 -45.39
C ILE A 176 -79.92 1.51 -44.58
N LEU A 177 -79.34 0.81 -43.61
CA LEU A 177 -80.06 -0.13 -42.75
C LEU A 177 -81.08 0.58 -41.88
N THR A 178 -80.75 1.72 -41.27
CA THR A 178 -81.71 2.52 -40.48
C THR A 178 -82.82 3.10 -41.35
N THR A 179 -82.53 3.53 -42.58
CA THR A 179 -83.58 3.95 -43.53
C THR A 179 -84.43 2.76 -44.00
N GLN A 180 -83.84 1.60 -44.26
CA GLN A 180 -84.58 0.37 -44.58
C GLN A 180 -85.42 -0.11 -43.40
N GLU A 181 -84.89 -0.06 -42.17
CA GLU A 181 -85.61 -0.37 -40.94
C GLU A 181 -86.77 0.60 -40.71
N ALA A 182 -86.62 1.89 -41.03
CA ALA A 182 -87.72 2.86 -40.99
C ALA A 182 -88.79 2.62 -42.07
N ILE A 183 -88.41 2.03 -43.21
CA ILE A 183 -89.34 1.61 -44.28
C ILE A 183 -90.04 0.30 -43.92
N ILE A 184 -89.34 -0.64 -43.28
CA ILE A 184 -89.84 -1.96 -42.88
C ILE A 184 -90.68 -1.88 -41.59
N ASN A 185 -90.29 -0.99 -40.66
CA ASN A 185 -91.04 -0.62 -39.47
C ASN A 185 -91.58 0.82 -39.64
N PRO A 186 -92.62 1.03 -40.45
CA PRO A 186 -93.23 2.35 -40.54
C PRO A 186 -93.72 2.77 -39.15
N PRO A 187 -93.40 3.99 -38.67
CA PRO A 187 -94.04 4.52 -37.47
C PRO A 187 -95.54 4.60 -37.76
N ALA A 188 -96.34 3.88 -36.98
CA ALA A 188 -97.79 3.92 -37.09
C ALA A 188 -98.28 5.36 -36.87
N ALA A 189 -98.68 6.03 -37.95
CA ALA A 189 -99.45 7.26 -37.90
C ALA A 189 -100.36 7.39 -39.13
N THR A 190 -101.59 6.91 -38.99
CA THR A 190 -102.82 7.47 -39.59
C THR A 190 -103.93 7.23 -38.56
N GLY A 191 -104.68 8.19 -38.02
CA GLY A 191 -104.63 9.66 -37.99
C GLY A 191 -105.11 10.09 -36.58
N GLY A 192 -104.74 11.26 -36.06
CA GLY A 192 -105.48 12.49 -36.34
C GLY A 192 -106.73 12.59 -35.44
N GLY A 193 -106.67 13.37 -34.37
CA GLY A 193 -107.85 13.77 -33.59
C GLY A 193 -107.55 13.96 -32.11
N ASP A 194 -107.66 15.21 -31.67
CA ASP A 194 -107.74 15.61 -30.26
C ASP A 194 -108.71 14.74 -29.46
N GLY A 195 -108.36 14.45 -28.20
CA GLY A 195 -109.28 13.81 -27.27
C GLY A 195 -108.56 13.31 -26.03
N ASP A 196 -108.76 14.02 -24.93
CA ASP A 196 -108.57 13.53 -23.56
C ASP A 196 -109.10 12.10 -23.40
N GLY A 197 -108.33 11.26 -22.71
CA GLY A 197 -108.69 9.87 -22.49
C GLY A 197 -107.67 9.14 -21.64
N ASP A 198 -107.82 9.32 -20.33
CA ASP A 198 -107.29 8.46 -19.28
C ASP A 198 -107.55 6.99 -19.63
N GLY A 199 -106.52 6.13 -19.58
CA GLY A 199 -106.63 4.77 -20.10
C GLY A 199 -105.35 3.96 -19.97
N ASP A 200 -105.17 3.44 -18.76
CA ASP A 200 -104.28 2.32 -18.42
C ASP A 200 -104.37 1.20 -19.47
N GLY A 201 -103.21 0.71 -19.92
CA GLY A 201 -103.09 -0.10 -21.14
C GLY A 201 -101.81 -0.92 -21.17
N ASP A 202 -101.74 -1.89 -20.26
CA ASP A 202 -100.82 -3.03 -20.26
C ASP A 202 -100.64 -3.68 -21.65
N GLY A 203 -99.45 -4.21 -21.90
CA GLY A 203 -99.28 -5.32 -22.84
C GLY A 203 -98.82 -4.99 -24.27
N ARG A 204 -97.71 -4.28 -24.48
CA ARG A 204 -96.88 -4.52 -25.69
C ARG A 204 -96.01 -5.76 -25.50
N ARG A 205 -96.65 -6.94 -25.46
CA ARG A 205 -95.96 -8.20 -25.75
C ARG A 205 -95.51 -8.15 -27.21
N ALA A 206 -94.22 -7.93 -27.43
CA ALA A 206 -93.60 -8.21 -28.72
C ALA A 206 -93.98 -9.64 -29.12
N LEU A 207 -94.67 -9.78 -30.25
CA LEU A 207 -95.04 -11.07 -30.81
C LEU A 207 -93.75 -11.91 -30.91
N PRO A 208 -93.70 -13.15 -30.38
CA PRO A 208 -92.51 -13.97 -30.50
C PRO A 208 -92.20 -14.13 -32.00
N PRO A 209 -90.95 -13.89 -32.42
CA PRO A 209 -90.58 -14.10 -33.81
C PRO A 209 -90.87 -15.57 -34.17
N PRO A 210 -91.22 -15.89 -35.43
CA PRO A 210 -91.54 -17.25 -35.85
C PRO A 210 -90.45 -18.22 -35.34
N PRO A 211 -90.82 -19.44 -34.90
CA PRO A 211 -89.93 -20.38 -34.21
C PRO A 211 -88.50 -20.55 -34.81
N PRO A 212 -88.28 -20.55 -36.14
CA PRO A 212 -86.91 -20.58 -36.69
C PRO A 212 -86.06 -19.33 -36.38
N LEU A 213 -86.65 -18.14 -36.25
CA LEU A 213 -85.93 -16.90 -35.94
C LEU A 213 -85.54 -16.82 -34.46
N LEU A 214 -86.37 -17.35 -33.55
CA LEU A 214 -86.05 -17.44 -32.12
C LEU A 214 -84.91 -18.44 -31.85
N LEU A 215 -84.87 -19.55 -32.60
CA LEU A 215 -83.77 -20.51 -32.53
C LEU A 215 -82.47 -19.88 -33.04
N LEU A 216 -82.55 -19.14 -34.15
CA LEU A 216 -81.41 -18.47 -34.74
C LEU A 216 -80.84 -17.36 -33.84
N SER A 217 -81.70 -16.60 -33.15
CA SER A 217 -81.28 -15.59 -32.18
C SER A 217 -80.59 -16.23 -30.97
N ARG A 218 -81.19 -17.29 -30.40
CA ARG A 218 -80.57 -18.04 -29.29
C ARG A 218 -79.26 -18.72 -29.67
N TRP A 219 -79.15 -19.22 -30.90
CA TRP A 219 -77.89 -19.77 -31.40
C TRP A 219 -76.82 -18.69 -31.56
N ARG A 220 -77.17 -17.53 -32.13
CA ARG A 220 -76.25 -16.38 -32.25
C ARG A 220 -75.79 -15.89 -30.88
N GLU A 221 -76.69 -15.77 -29.91
CA GLU A 221 -76.37 -15.41 -28.53
C GLU A 221 -75.42 -16.43 -27.88
N LYS A 222 -75.66 -17.74 -28.07
CA LYS A 222 -74.80 -18.78 -27.52
C LYS A 222 -73.42 -18.80 -28.17
N VAL A 223 -73.33 -18.63 -29.48
CA VAL A 223 -72.06 -18.53 -30.21
C VAL A 223 -71.30 -17.29 -29.79
N TYR A 224 -71.97 -16.14 -29.66
CA TYR A 224 -71.35 -14.91 -29.15
C TYR A 224 -70.82 -15.09 -27.72
N ALA A 225 -71.61 -15.70 -26.83
CA ALA A 225 -71.16 -16.00 -25.46
C ALA A 225 -69.92 -16.91 -25.44
N LEU A 226 -69.86 -17.94 -26.30
CA LEU A 226 -68.69 -18.82 -26.40
C LEU A 226 -67.47 -18.11 -27.00
N LEU A 227 -67.66 -17.25 -28.01
CA LEU A 227 -66.58 -16.45 -28.59
C LEU A 227 -66.01 -15.44 -27.58
N VAL A 228 -66.87 -14.80 -26.79
CA VAL A 228 -66.44 -13.90 -25.69
C VAL A 228 -65.72 -14.71 -24.62
N GLN A 229 -66.23 -15.88 -24.23
CA GLN A 229 -65.55 -16.74 -23.26
C GLN A 229 -64.17 -17.18 -23.74
N LEU A 230 -64.04 -17.61 -25.01
CA LEU A 230 -62.76 -17.96 -25.61
C LEU A 230 -61.84 -16.74 -25.68
N GLY A 231 -62.35 -15.58 -26.11
CA GLY A 231 -61.59 -14.33 -26.16
C GLY A 231 -61.08 -13.88 -24.79
N CYS A 232 -61.90 -13.99 -23.74
CA CYS A 232 -61.48 -13.72 -22.36
C CYS A 232 -60.44 -14.73 -21.86
N GLN A 233 -60.56 -16.01 -22.20
CA GLN A 233 -59.56 -17.03 -21.85
C GLN A 233 -58.22 -16.77 -22.56
N GLU A 234 -58.24 -16.46 -23.85
CA GLU A 234 -57.02 -16.10 -24.59
C GLU A 234 -56.39 -14.80 -24.06
N ALA A 235 -57.20 -13.81 -23.67
CA ALA A 235 -56.71 -12.58 -23.06
C ALA A 235 -55.99 -12.87 -21.73
N ARG A 236 -56.60 -13.68 -20.85
CA ARG A 236 -55.97 -14.13 -19.60
C ARG A 236 -54.67 -14.90 -19.84
N GLN A 237 -54.65 -15.82 -20.80
CA GLN A 237 -53.42 -16.56 -21.13
C GLN A 237 -52.32 -15.63 -21.63
N ARG A 238 -52.66 -14.61 -22.43
CA ARG A 238 -51.70 -13.59 -22.89
C ARG A 238 -51.20 -12.74 -21.72
N GLU A 239 -52.06 -12.38 -20.77
CA GLU A 239 -51.68 -11.65 -19.55
C GLU A 239 -50.72 -12.48 -18.69
N GLU A 240 -51.07 -13.73 -18.36
CA GLU A 240 -50.18 -14.61 -17.59
C GLU A 240 -48.84 -14.88 -18.32
N ALA A 241 -48.85 -14.96 -19.65
CA ALA A 241 -47.62 -15.12 -20.42
C ALA A 241 -46.73 -13.86 -20.33
N ARG A 242 -47.33 -12.66 -20.33
CA ARG A 242 -46.60 -11.40 -20.14
C ARG A 242 -46.06 -11.29 -18.72
N GLU A 243 -46.83 -11.67 -17.70
CA GLU A 243 -46.40 -11.68 -16.31
C GLU A 243 -45.19 -12.61 -16.10
N ARG A 244 -45.26 -13.84 -16.62
CA ARG A 244 -44.10 -14.77 -16.60
C ARG A 244 -42.90 -14.20 -17.36
N GLN A 245 -43.12 -13.50 -18.47
CA GLN A 245 -42.02 -12.84 -19.20
C GLN A 245 -41.40 -11.70 -18.39
N SER A 246 -42.19 -10.87 -17.68
CA SER A 246 -41.65 -9.86 -16.79
C SER A 246 -40.86 -10.46 -15.64
N GLU A 247 -41.37 -11.52 -15.00
CA GLU A 247 -40.65 -12.23 -13.93
C GLU A 247 -39.31 -12.81 -14.42
N LEU A 248 -39.31 -13.40 -15.63
CA LEU A 248 -38.08 -13.91 -16.24
C LEU A 248 -37.07 -12.79 -16.52
N LEU A 249 -37.52 -11.63 -16.99
CA LEU A 249 -36.64 -10.48 -17.25
C LEU A 249 -36.07 -9.90 -15.95
N GLU A 250 -36.88 -9.82 -14.88
CA GLU A 250 -36.43 -9.39 -13.55
C GLU A 250 -35.38 -10.36 -12.99
N LEU A 251 -35.65 -11.67 -13.03
CA LEU A 251 -34.69 -12.69 -12.59
C LEU A 251 -33.41 -12.67 -13.42
N GLN A 252 -33.49 -12.45 -14.73
CA GLN A 252 -32.30 -12.28 -15.58
C GLN A 252 -31.50 -11.03 -15.22
N GLN A 253 -32.18 -9.93 -14.91
CA GLN A 253 -31.52 -8.70 -14.48
C GLN A 253 -30.81 -8.91 -13.14
N ASP A 254 -31.45 -9.59 -12.20
CA ASP A 254 -30.86 -9.89 -10.89
C ASP A 254 -29.71 -10.88 -10.99
N LEU A 255 -29.79 -11.88 -11.87
CA LEU A 255 -28.66 -12.75 -12.20
C LEU A 255 -27.46 -11.93 -12.69
N ARG A 256 -27.67 -11.00 -13.63
CA ARG A 256 -26.60 -10.13 -14.15
C ARG A 256 -26.01 -9.22 -13.07
N LYS A 257 -26.84 -8.67 -12.17
CA LYS A 257 -26.37 -7.88 -11.03
C LYS A 257 -25.49 -8.73 -10.10
N ASN A 258 -25.93 -9.95 -9.78
CA ASN A 258 -25.19 -10.87 -8.93
C ASN A 258 -23.88 -11.32 -9.59
N GLU A 259 -23.88 -11.64 -10.88
CA GLU A 259 -22.67 -11.93 -11.65
C GLU A 259 -21.69 -10.75 -11.64
N GLY A 260 -22.20 -9.52 -11.74
CA GLY A 260 -21.41 -8.30 -11.57
C GLY A 260 -20.79 -8.19 -10.17
N GLN A 261 -21.56 -8.45 -9.12
CA GLN A 261 -21.06 -8.45 -7.74
C GLN A 261 -20.00 -9.52 -7.50
N VAL A 262 -20.19 -10.74 -8.03
CA VAL A 262 -19.21 -11.83 -7.92
C VAL A 262 -17.90 -11.43 -8.59
N LYS A 263 -17.95 -10.88 -9.81
CA LYS A 263 -16.74 -10.40 -10.50
C LYS A 263 -16.02 -9.29 -9.73
N LEU A 264 -16.77 -8.37 -9.12
CA LEU A 264 -16.18 -7.31 -8.29
C LEU A 264 -15.49 -7.90 -7.04
N LEU A 265 -16.10 -8.90 -6.40
CA LEU A 265 -15.50 -9.60 -5.27
C LEU A 265 -14.27 -10.41 -5.69
N GLU A 266 -14.29 -11.08 -6.83
CA GLU A 266 -13.14 -11.80 -7.40
C GLU A 266 -11.97 -10.85 -7.67
N LEU A 267 -12.23 -9.70 -8.31
CA LEU A 267 -11.23 -8.67 -8.53
C LEU A 267 -10.68 -8.13 -7.21
N GLY A 268 -11.56 -7.81 -6.25
CA GLY A 268 -11.15 -7.35 -4.92
C GLY A 268 -10.32 -8.37 -4.15
N LEU A 269 -10.65 -9.67 -4.24
CA LEU A 269 -9.84 -10.75 -3.67
C LEU A 269 -8.48 -10.87 -4.35
N SER A 270 -8.43 -10.73 -5.68
CA SER A 270 -7.18 -10.74 -6.43
C SER A 270 -6.27 -9.56 -6.06
N ASP A 271 -6.83 -8.37 -5.88
CA ASP A 271 -6.11 -7.18 -5.45
C ASP A 271 -5.55 -7.35 -4.03
N ARG A 272 -6.36 -7.84 -3.08
CA ARG A 272 -5.89 -8.15 -1.72
C ARG A 272 -4.80 -9.22 -1.72
N THR A 273 -4.90 -10.20 -2.60
CA THR A 273 -3.86 -11.22 -2.76
C THR A 273 -2.56 -10.62 -3.30
N ALA A 274 -2.64 -9.68 -4.24
CA ALA A 274 -1.48 -8.96 -4.75
C ALA A 274 -0.85 -8.05 -3.68
N GLU A 275 -1.66 -7.32 -2.90
CA GLU A 275 -1.19 -6.52 -1.77
C GLU A 275 -0.42 -7.36 -0.74
N LEU A 276 -0.94 -8.53 -0.35
CA LEU A 276 -0.26 -9.44 0.57
C LEU A 276 1.08 -9.95 0.02
N LYS A 277 1.15 -10.27 -1.28
CA LYS A 277 2.41 -10.66 -1.93
C LYS A 277 3.43 -9.52 -1.89
N LEU A 278 3.02 -8.29 -2.18
CA LEU A 278 3.89 -7.12 -2.10
C LEU A 278 4.37 -6.86 -0.68
N GLN A 279 3.51 -7.01 0.33
CA GLN A 279 3.91 -6.90 1.74
C GLN A 279 4.91 -7.98 2.13
N THR A 280 4.74 -9.22 1.64
CA THR A 280 5.67 -10.32 1.87
C THR A 280 7.04 -10.02 1.28
N ILE A 281 7.09 -9.56 0.02
CA ILE A 281 8.35 -9.17 -0.64
C ILE A 281 9.02 -8.01 0.12
N ARG A 282 8.26 -7.00 0.53
CA ARG A 282 8.80 -5.89 1.33
C ARG A 282 9.36 -6.36 2.67
N ALA A 283 8.67 -7.26 3.36
CA ALA A 283 9.13 -7.82 4.62
C ALA A 283 10.42 -8.65 4.44
N GLN A 284 10.51 -9.41 3.34
CA GLN A 284 11.72 -10.14 2.98
C GLN A 284 12.89 -9.20 2.69
N GLY A 285 12.68 -8.15 1.89
CA GLY A 285 13.71 -7.14 1.62
C GLY A 285 14.21 -6.44 2.88
N LEU A 286 13.30 -6.05 3.79
CA LEU A 286 13.68 -5.48 5.08
C LEU A 286 14.47 -6.47 5.96
N GLN A 287 14.16 -7.76 5.88
CA GLN A 287 14.91 -8.78 6.62
C GLN A 287 16.33 -8.95 6.06
N GLU A 288 16.47 -8.98 4.74
CA GLU A 288 17.78 -9.02 4.07
C GLU A 288 18.62 -7.78 4.41
N ASP A 289 18.03 -6.59 4.38
CA ASP A 289 18.68 -5.34 4.78
C ASP A 289 19.13 -5.38 6.25
N LEU A 290 18.27 -5.88 7.15
CA LEU A 290 18.62 -6.02 8.57
C LEU A 290 19.79 -6.98 8.77
N ASP A 291 19.83 -8.09 8.03
CA ASP A 291 20.90 -9.07 8.15
C ASP A 291 22.21 -8.56 7.53
N ALA A 292 22.14 -7.80 6.43
CA ALA A 292 23.29 -7.08 5.87
C ALA A 292 23.84 -6.02 6.83
N LEU A 293 22.98 -5.22 7.46
CA LEU A 293 23.37 -4.22 8.45
C LEU A 293 24.01 -4.87 9.69
N LYS A 294 23.49 -6.01 10.16
CA LYS A 294 24.12 -6.78 11.25
C LYS A 294 25.50 -7.27 10.87
N ALA A 295 25.68 -7.80 9.67
CA ALA A 295 26.99 -8.25 9.19
C ALA A 295 28.00 -7.09 9.11
N ALA A 296 27.58 -5.95 8.53
CA ALA A 296 28.42 -4.75 8.47
C ALA A 296 28.79 -4.21 9.86
N ALA A 297 27.85 -4.25 10.81
CA ALA A 297 28.11 -3.86 12.20
C ALA A 297 29.11 -4.81 12.88
N GLN A 298 29.01 -6.12 12.65
CA GLN A 298 29.97 -7.10 13.16
C GLN A 298 31.37 -6.85 12.59
N GLU A 299 31.50 -6.65 11.27
CA GLU A 299 32.80 -6.32 10.66
C GLU A 299 33.38 -5.02 11.21
N ALA A 300 32.56 -3.98 11.39
CA ALA A 300 33.00 -2.72 11.97
C ALA A 300 33.49 -2.90 13.42
N GLN A 301 32.81 -3.74 14.20
CA GLN A 301 33.19 -4.06 15.58
C GLN A 301 34.50 -4.86 15.63
N GLU A 302 34.71 -5.80 14.71
CA GLU A 302 35.99 -6.53 14.59
C GLU A 302 37.13 -5.58 14.20
N ARG A 303 36.91 -4.66 13.24
CA ARG A 303 37.89 -3.64 12.86
C ARG A 303 38.22 -2.71 14.03
N ALA A 304 37.22 -2.30 14.81
CA ALA A 304 37.41 -1.48 16.00
C ALA A 304 38.25 -2.22 17.06
N ALA A 305 37.94 -3.49 17.34
CA ALA A 305 38.72 -4.30 18.29
C ALA A 305 40.18 -4.46 17.87
N LEU A 306 40.45 -4.64 16.57
CA LEU A 306 41.82 -4.70 16.03
C LEU A 306 42.56 -3.35 16.19
N ALA A 307 41.87 -2.24 15.95
CA ALA A 307 42.42 -0.90 16.14
C ALA A 307 42.73 -0.62 17.61
N GLU A 308 41.83 -0.96 18.53
CA GLU A 308 42.04 -0.86 19.98
C GLU A 308 43.26 -1.67 20.42
N ALA A 309 43.40 -2.91 19.94
CA ALA A 309 44.58 -3.73 20.23
C ALA A 309 45.88 -3.13 19.67
N ALA A 310 45.84 -2.48 18.51
CA ALA A 310 47.00 -1.76 17.96
C ALA A 310 47.38 -0.55 18.81
N VAL A 311 46.40 0.25 19.26
CA VAL A 311 46.63 1.39 20.16
C VAL A 311 47.24 0.93 21.48
N HIS A 312 46.75 -0.16 22.08
CA HIS A 312 47.34 -0.72 23.29
C HIS A 312 48.80 -1.13 23.11
N ARG A 313 49.13 -1.81 22.00
CA ARG A 313 50.53 -2.16 21.69
C ARG A 313 51.41 -0.92 21.53
N LEU A 314 50.93 0.13 20.85
CA LEU A 314 51.65 1.39 20.73
C LEU A 314 51.88 2.02 22.11
N GLN A 315 50.85 2.06 22.95
CA GLN A 315 50.96 2.57 24.32
C GLN A 315 52.02 1.81 25.13
N GLU A 316 52.08 0.48 25.03
CA GLU A 316 53.11 -0.34 25.66
C GLU A 316 54.51 0.00 25.14
N THR A 317 54.68 0.14 23.82
CA THR A 317 55.99 0.50 23.23
C THR A 317 56.46 1.89 23.64
N VAL A 318 55.57 2.88 23.65
CA VAL A 318 55.86 4.25 24.11
C VAL A 318 56.23 4.24 25.59
N SER A 319 55.47 3.53 26.43
CA SER A 319 55.75 3.42 27.87
C SER A 319 57.08 2.73 28.15
N ARG A 320 57.45 1.72 27.36
CA ARG A 320 58.77 1.09 27.43
C ARG A 320 59.86 2.07 27.02
N ARG A 321 59.71 2.75 25.89
CA ARG A 321 60.73 3.68 25.39
C ARG A 321 60.92 4.87 26.32
N TRP A 322 59.84 5.38 26.89
CA TRP A 322 59.89 6.42 27.90
C TRP A 322 60.74 6.01 29.11
N ARG A 323 60.53 4.78 29.63
CA ARG A 323 61.37 4.24 30.72
C ARG A 323 62.85 4.14 30.33
N GLU A 324 63.14 3.64 29.13
CA GLU A 324 64.53 3.56 28.63
C GLU A 324 65.19 4.95 28.54
N VAL A 325 64.44 5.97 28.09
CA VAL A 325 64.92 7.36 28.01
C VAL A 325 65.17 7.91 29.41
N THR A 326 64.23 7.77 30.35
CA THR A 326 64.41 8.26 31.73
C THR A 326 65.58 7.57 32.43
N ASP A 327 65.78 6.28 32.20
CA ASP A 327 66.94 5.54 32.74
C ASP A 327 68.25 6.03 32.12
N GLY A 328 68.24 6.34 30.82
CA GLY A 328 69.35 6.93 30.09
C GLY A 328 69.72 8.32 30.62
N GLU A 329 68.72 9.18 30.81
CA GLU A 329 68.88 10.50 31.43
C GLU A 329 69.50 10.40 32.81
N GLY A 330 69.04 9.47 33.65
CA GLY A 330 69.61 9.23 34.98
C GLY A 330 71.11 8.86 34.93
N LYS A 331 71.52 8.03 33.97
CA LYS A 331 72.94 7.69 33.77
C LYS A 331 73.77 8.89 33.32
N VAL A 332 73.24 9.72 32.42
CA VAL A 332 73.94 10.95 31.96
C VAL A 332 74.11 11.93 33.12
N VAL A 333 73.06 12.16 33.91
CA VAL A 333 73.12 13.02 35.10
C VAL A 333 74.19 12.50 36.07
N GLY A 334 74.20 11.19 36.37
CA GLY A 334 75.24 10.59 37.22
C GLY A 334 76.66 10.74 36.66
N ALA A 335 76.85 10.62 35.34
CA ALA A 335 78.12 10.87 34.69
C ALA A 335 78.55 12.35 34.81
N MET A 336 77.63 13.29 34.63
CA MET A 336 77.89 14.73 34.79
C MET A 336 78.30 15.07 36.23
N GLU A 337 77.66 14.48 37.24
CA GLU A 337 78.09 14.64 38.64
C GLU A 337 79.52 14.13 38.85
N SER A 338 79.86 12.97 38.28
CA SER A 338 81.22 12.41 38.38
C SER A 338 82.27 13.29 37.70
N LEU A 339 81.94 13.87 36.53
CA LEU A 339 82.78 14.81 35.81
C LEU A 339 82.93 16.12 36.59
N GLY A 340 81.88 16.56 37.27
CA GLY A 340 81.91 17.67 38.23
C GLY A 340 82.95 17.43 39.34
N ARG A 341 82.90 16.26 40.00
CA ARG A 341 83.87 15.88 41.04
C ARG A 341 85.31 15.81 40.52
N LEU A 342 85.52 15.27 39.31
CA LEU A 342 86.84 15.26 38.67
C LEU A 342 87.33 16.67 38.35
N SER A 343 86.45 17.54 37.88
CA SER A 343 86.76 18.95 37.61
C SER A 343 87.17 19.70 38.88
N GLU A 344 86.52 19.43 40.01
CA GLU A 344 86.94 19.96 41.32
C GLU A 344 88.33 19.48 41.73
N ARG A 345 88.64 18.19 41.53
CA ARG A 345 89.97 17.64 41.79
C ARG A 345 91.04 18.28 40.90
N ILE A 346 90.74 18.48 39.61
CA ILE A 346 91.64 19.16 38.68
C ILE A 346 91.86 20.61 39.14
N ARG A 347 90.79 21.36 39.46
CA ARG A 347 90.90 22.73 39.99
C ARG A 347 91.78 22.79 41.24
N PHE A 348 91.63 21.84 42.16
CA PHE A 348 92.48 21.73 43.34
C PHE A 348 93.95 21.45 42.97
N ALA A 349 94.19 20.51 42.06
CA ALA A 349 95.54 20.21 41.58
C ALA A 349 96.20 21.42 40.90
N THR A 350 95.47 22.14 40.04
CA THR A 350 95.94 23.37 39.39
C THR A 350 96.30 24.43 40.43
N ARG A 351 95.44 24.67 41.44
CA ARG A 351 95.75 25.59 42.54
C ARG A 351 97.02 25.20 43.30
N ARG A 352 97.28 23.89 43.49
CA ARG A 352 98.52 23.41 44.11
C ARG A 352 99.74 23.64 43.21
N VAL A 353 99.61 23.41 41.91
CA VAL A 353 100.69 23.68 40.94
C VAL A 353 101.02 25.18 40.90
N ASP A 354 99.99 26.05 40.89
CA ASP A 354 100.18 27.50 40.93
C ASP A 354 100.89 27.93 42.22
N LEU A 355 100.55 27.32 43.36
CA LEU A 355 101.26 27.56 44.62
C LEU A 355 102.74 27.15 44.54
N VAL A 356 103.04 25.95 44.03
CA VAL A 356 104.41 25.48 43.84
C VAL A 356 105.17 26.40 42.89
N ARG A 357 104.55 26.81 41.78
CA ARG A 357 105.11 27.78 40.85
C ARG A 357 105.41 29.11 41.55
N GLY A 358 104.50 29.61 42.38
CA GLY A 358 104.72 30.81 43.20
C GLY A 358 105.90 30.66 44.16
N LEU A 359 106.05 29.51 44.82
CA LEU A 359 107.18 29.23 45.72
C LEU A 359 108.52 29.14 44.96
N VAL A 360 108.54 28.50 43.79
CA VAL A 360 109.75 28.42 42.93
C VAL A 360 110.15 29.80 42.43
N LEU A 361 109.19 30.59 41.92
CA LEU A 361 109.46 31.96 41.50
C LEU A 361 110.01 32.83 42.65
N ARG A 362 109.48 32.65 43.87
CA ARG A 362 110.03 33.31 45.06
C ARG A 362 111.44 32.84 45.38
N ARG A 363 111.72 31.54 45.30
CA ARG A 363 113.07 30.97 45.49
C ARG A 363 114.05 31.51 44.46
N ASP A 364 113.66 31.55 43.18
CA ASP A 364 114.48 32.08 42.10
C ASP A 364 114.73 33.58 42.27
N ALA A 365 113.73 34.36 42.71
CA ALA A 365 113.91 35.77 43.06
C ALA A 365 114.89 35.96 44.22
N LEU A 366 114.81 35.14 45.27
CA LEU A 366 115.77 35.14 46.39
C LEU A 366 117.17 34.70 45.93
N HIS A 367 117.29 33.75 45.02
CA HIS A 367 118.58 33.32 44.47
C HIS A 367 119.20 34.41 43.59
N ARG A 368 118.39 35.15 42.82
CA ARG A 368 118.84 36.34 42.08
C ARG A 368 119.32 37.46 42.99
N LEU A 369 118.65 37.67 44.13
CA LEU A 369 119.12 38.61 45.16
C LEU A 369 120.43 38.12 45.81
N ALA A 370 120.56 36.83 46.09
CA ALA A 370 121.81 36.24 46.62
C ALA A 370 122.98 36.33 45.61
N LEU A 371 122.70 36.23 44.31
CA LEU A 371 123.68 36.47 43.24
C LEU A 371 124.07 37.97 43.12
N GLN A 372 123.23 38.89 43.59
CA GLN A 372 123.57 40.33 43.67
C GLN A 372 124.44 40.67 44.89
N GLU A 373 124.56 39.79 45.89
CA GLU A 373 125.36 40.02 47.11
C GLU A 373 126.81 39.49 47.04
N GLN A 374 127.25 38.89 45.92
CA GLN A 374 128.67 38.55 45.69
C GLN A 374 129.34 39.57 44.74
N PRO A 375 130.54 40.09 45.06
CA PRO A 375 131.21 41.03 44.17
C PRO A 375 131.97 40.27 43.07
N THR A 376 132.08 40.94 41.92
CA THR A 376 133.02 40.68 40.82
C THR A 376 132.59 39.58 39.84
N ILE A 377 132.12 39.98 38.66
CA ILE A 377 132.90 40.13 37.41
C ILE A 377 131.88 40.42 36.29
N ALA A 378 132.11 41.51 35.56
CA ALA A 378 131.36 41.85 34.37
C ALA A 378 131.58 40.83 33.24
N PRO A 379 130.59 40.57 32.38
CA PRO A 379 130.81 40.38 30.95
C PRO A 379 130.44 41.70 30.25
N SER A 380 131.41 42.45 29.76
CA SER A 380 132.00 42.28 28.42
C SER A 380 130.95 42.36 27.31
N PRO A 381 131.01 43.39 26.46
CA PRO A 381 130.20 43.49 25.26
C PRO A 381 130.70 42.48 24.20
N ASP A 382 129.83 42.18 23.25
CA ASP A 382 130.12 41.59 21.94
C ASP A 382 130.67 40.16 21.91
N VAL A 383 129.77 39.19 22.01
CA VAL A 383 129.99 37.86 21.41
C VAL A 383 129.68 37.99 19.91
N PRO A 384 130.66 37.80 19.00
CA PRO A 384 130.38 37.76 17.57
C PRO A 384 129.40 36.61 17.31
N ALA A 385 128.28 36.95 16.69
CA ALA A 385 127.30 35.97 16.30
C ALA A 385 127.99 34.88 15.46
N ARG A 386 127.94 33.63 15.93
CA ARG A 386 128.46 32.49 15.18
C ARG A 386 127.67 32.44 13.88
N PRO A 387 128.30 32.56 12.70
CA PRO A 387 127.60 32.63 11.42
C PRO A 387 126.71 31.41 11.17
N ASP A 388 127.09 30.24 11.72
CA ASP A 388 126.34 28.99 11.59
C ASP A 388 124.96 29.04 12.29
N LEU A 389 124.88 29.63 13.49
CA LEU A 389 123.61 29.80 14.21
C LEU A 389 122.72 30.87 13.56
N GLN A 390 123.32 31.88 12.95
CA GLN A 390 122.59 32.91 12.21
C GLN A 390 122.01 32.38 10.89
N ALA A 391 122.72 31.47 10.23
CA ALA A 391 122.22 30.74 9.07
C ALA A 391 121.05 29.80 9.45
N GLU A 392 121.16 29.03 10.53
CA GLU A 392 120.06 28.17 11.00
C GLU A 392 118.82 28.96 11.42
N LEU A 393 119.00 30.10 12.11
CA LEU A 393 117.88 30.99 12.44
C LEU A 393 117.19 31.54 11.19
N SER A 394 117.96 31.92 10.16
CA SER A 394 117.39 32.37 8.89
C SER A 394 116.63 31.26 8.15
N HIS A 395 117.11 30.02 8.24
CA HIS A 395 116.45 28.85 7.66
C HIS A 395 115.13 28.52 8.38
N LEU A 396 115.14 28.49 9.71
CA LEU A 396 113.92 28.29 10.51
C LEU A 396 112.91 29.44 10.35
N GLN A 397 113.38 30.67 10.14
CA GLN A 397 112.52 31.80 9.80
C GLN A 397 111.86 31.59 8.44
N ALA A 398 112.60 31.14 7.42
CA ALA A 398 112.05 30.83 6.11
C ALA A 398 111.05 29.66 6.15
N GLU A 399 111.32 28.60 6.93
CA GLU A 399 110.41 27.47 7.12
C GLU A 399 109.14 27.88 7.89
N ARG A 400 109.28 28.68 8.95
CA ARG A 400 108.14 29.25 9.68
C ARG A 400 107.28 30.11 8.75
N ASP A 401 107.90 30.97 7.95
CA ASP A 401 107.18 31.86 7.05
C ASP A 401 106.47 31.05 5.95
N LEU A 402 107.11 29.99 5.44
CA LEU A 402 106.49 29.04 4.51
C LEU A 402 105.28 28.33 5.15
N LEU A 403 105.43 27.75 6.34
CA LEU A 403 104.35 27.09 7.07
C LEU A 403 103.21 28.07 7.41
N SER A 404 103.53 29.33 7.75
CA SER A 404 102.53 30.36 8.01
C SER A 404 101.72 30.69 6.76
N SER A 405 102.38 30.76 5.59
CA SER A 405 101.70 30.97 4.31
C SER A 405 100.85 29.77 3.89
N GLN A 406 101.29 28.55 4.20
CA GLN A 406 100.52 27.32 3.96
C GLN A 406 99.28 27.27 4.87
N MET A 407 99.43 27.54 6.17
CA MET A 407 98.30 27.62 7.11
C MET A 407 97.28 28.70 6.73
N GLN A 408 97.73 29.85 6.24
CA GLN A 408 96.82 30.89 5.72
C GLN A 408 96.05 30.40 4.48
N ARG A 409 96.70 29.70 3.56
CA ARG A 409 96.02 29.10 2.38
C ARG A 409 95.02 28.03 2.79
N ASP A 410 95.40 27.16 3.72
CA ASP A 410 94.52 26.09 4.22
C ASP A 410 93.32 26.67 4.98
N ALA A 411 93.52 27.73 5.76
CA ALA A 411 92.43 28.44 6.45
C ALA A 411 91.44 29.05 5.46
N LEU A 412 91.91 29.68 4.37
CA LEU A 412 91.04 30.22 3.32
C LEU A 412 90.25 29.11 2.60
N LEU A 413 90.90 27.99 2.27
CA LEU A 413 90.24 26.83 1.65
C LEU A 413 89.18 26.21 2.58
N LEU A 414 89.47 26.13 3.88
CA LEU A 414 88.49 25.68 4.87
C LEU A 414 87.31 26.65 4.96
N GLN A 415 87.58 27.96 4.96
CA GLN A 415 86.54 28.97 5.00
C GLN A 415 85.64 28.94 3.76
N GLU A 416 86.21 28.72 2.57
CA GLU A 416 85.48 28.55 1.31
C GLU A 416 84.65 27.24 1.30
N LYS A 417 85.20 26.14 1.85
CA LYS A 417 84.44 24.89 2.00
C LYS A 417 83.30 25.03 3.00
N ILE A 418 83.51 25.74 4.11
CA ILE A 418 82.47 26.01 5.11
C ILE A 418 81.38 26.88 4.48
N SER A 419 81.73 27.96 3.76
CA SER A 419 80.72 28.84 3.14
C SER A 419 79.91 28.12 2.05
N LEU A 420 80.55 27.25 1.24
CA LEU A 420 79.84 26.39 0.29
C LEU A 420 78.91 25.39 0.99
N ALA A 421 79.35 24.79 2.10
CA ALA A 421 78.54 23.87 2.87
C ALA A 421 77.35 24.57 3.55
N THR A 422 77.55 25.78 4.08
CA THR A 422 76.46 26.57 4.69
C THR A 422 75.46 27.01 3.63
N HIS A 423 75.92 27.50 2.46
CA HIS A 423 75.02 27.88 1.37
C HIS A 423 74.17 26.71 0.89
N ARG A 424 74.79 25.54 0.68
CA ARG A 424 74.06 24.32 0.28
C ARG A 424 73.03 23.89 1.33
N ALA A 425 73.36 24.01 2.62
CA ALA A 425 72.42 23.70 3.69
C ALA A 425 71.27 24.72 3.76
N GLU A 426 71.57 26.01 3.58
CA GLU A 426 70.56 27.08 3.53
C GLU A 426 69.61 26.92 2.33
N GLU A 427 70.13 26.58 1.14
CA GLU A 427 69.32 26.28 -0.04
C GLU A 427 68.43 25.05 0.18
N ALA A 428 68.98 23.97 0.71
CA ALA A 428 68.21 22.76 1.02
C ALA A 428 67.09 23.03 2.04
N CYS A 429 67.38 23.80 3.10
CA CYS A 429 66.38 24.25 4.07
C CYS A 429 65.32 25.16 3.42
N ALA A 430 65.73 26.09 2.54
CA ALA A 430 64.82 26.98 1.84
C ALA A 430 63.89 26.21 0.89
N GLU A 431 64.40 25.21 0.18
CA GLU A 431 63.60 24.32 -0.66
C GLU A 431 62.61 23.48 0.16
N GLN A 432 63.07 22.91 1.28
CA GLN A 432 62.19 22.17 2.20
C GLN A 432 61.08 23.06 2.76
N LEU A 433 61.41 24.30 3.18
CA LEU A 433 60.42 25.27 3.63
C LEU A 433 59.42 25.64 2.54
N ARG A 434 59.85 25.80 1.28
CA ARG A 434 58.94 26.05 0.15
C ARG A 434 57.98 24.87 -0.07
N ARG A 435 58.49 23.63 -0.04
CA ARG A 435 57.66 22.42 -0.17
C ARG A 435 56.66 22.28 0.99
N LEU A 436 57.07 22.58 2.21
CA LEU A 436 56.17 22.54 3.37
C LEU A 436 55.08 23.62 3.28
N ARG A 437 55.40 24.80 2.74
CA ARG A 437 54.41 25.87 2.51
C ARG A 437 53.39 25.47 1.44
N SER A 438 53.83 24.93 0.30
CA SER A 438 52.89 24.48 -0.73
C SER A 438 51.97 23.36 -0.23
N LEU A 439 52.50 22.39 0.50
CA LEU A 439 51.69 21.33 1.13
C LEU A 439 50.72 21.87 2.18
N ALA A 440 51.08 22.95 2.89
CA ALA A 440 50.18 23.59 3.85
C ALA A 440 49.06 24.37 3.14
N GLU A 441 49.36 25.04 2.03
CA GLU A 441 48.38 25.74 1.18
C GLU A 441 47.40 24.73 0.56
N GLU A 442 47.89 23.66 -0.07
CA GLU A 442 47.06 22.57 -0.62
C GLU A 442 46.15 21.94 0.44
N ARG A 443 46.66 21.74 1.66
CA ARG A 443 45.85 21.24 2.79
C ARG A 443 44.81 22.24 3.26
N GLY A 444 45.12 23.53 3.22
CA GLY A 444 44.18 24.61 3.52
C GLY A 444 43.03 24.63 2.54
N GLU A 445 43.33 24.61 1.24
CA GLU A 445 42.33 24.57 0.15
C GLU A 445 41.42 23.34 0.27
N LEU A 446 41.99 22.15 0.48
CA LEU A 446 41.20 20.93 0.69
C LEU A 446 40.31 21.01 1.94
N HIS A 447 40.79 21.66 3.01
CA HIS A 447 39.99 21.84 4.22
C HIS A 447 38.80 22.79 3.97
N GLU A 448 39.04 23.90 3.28
CA GLU A 448 37.98 24.85 2.90
C GLU A 448 36.96 24.21 1.96
N GLU A 449 37.40 23.42 0.97
CA GLU A 449 36.50 22.69 0.08
C GLU A 449 35.66 21.66 0.82
N THR A 450 36.27 20.86 1.71
CA THR A 450 35.54 19.86 2.49
C THR A 450 34.56 20.50 3.45
N GLN A 451 34.91 21.64 4.05
CA GLN A 451 34.03 22.41 4.92
C GLN A 451 32.86 23.02 4.14
N ALA A 452 33.09 23.56 2.94
CA ALA A 452 32.04 24.08 2.07
C ALA A 452 31.06 22.97 1.64
N ARG A 453 31.57 21.79 1.24
CA ARG A 453 30.74 20.62 0.92
C ARG A 453 29.93 20.14 2.13
N LEU A 454 30.53 20.15 3.34
CA LEU A 454 29.81 19.79 4.56
C LEU A 454 28.67 20.78 4.85
N GLN A 455 28.91 22.09 4.71
CA GLN A 455 27.86 23.10 4.90
C GLN A 455 26.75 22.98 3.87
N GLN A 456 27.09 22.70 2.60
CA GLN A 456 26.10 22.49 1.55
C GLN A 456 25.23 21.26 1.84
N THR A 457 25.84 20.12 2.17
CA THR A 457 25.09 18.89 2.51
C THR A 457 24.24 19.06 3.77
N GLN A 458 24.70 19.84 4.75
CA GLN A 458 23.88 20.21 5.92
C GLN A 458 22.67 21.06 5.53
N HIS A 459 22.84 22.03 4.63
CA HIS A 459 21.72 22.84 4.16
C HIS A 459 20.71 21.99 3.36
N GLU A 460 21.19 21.12 2.47
CA GLU A 460 20.36 20.19 1.70
C GLU A 460 19.58 19.25 2.63
N LEU A 461 20.21 18.73 3.69
CA LEU A 461 19.56 17.91 4.70
C LEU A 461 18.46 18.68 5.46
N GLN A 462 18.72 19.93 5.85
CA GLN A 462 17.72 20.78 6.52
C GLN A 462 16.52 21.07 5.62
N GLN A 463 16.75 21.33 4.32
CA GLN A 463 15.68 21.52 3.34
C GLN A 463 14.84 20.25 3.19
N ALA A 464 15.48 19.10 3.02
CA ALA A 464 14.79 17.81 2.91
C ALA A 464 13.98 17.50 4.19
N GLN A 465 14.49 17.85 5.37
CA GLN A 465 13.75 17.71 6.63
C GLN A 465 12.50 18.60 6.66
N HIS A 466 12.62 19.88 6.26
CA HIS A 466 11.47 20.79 6.19
C HIS A 466 10.42 20.34 5.17
N GLU A 467 10.84 19.87 3.99
CA GLU A 467 9.93 19.32 2.97
C GLU A 467 9.19 18.08 3.49
N LEU A 468 9.90 17.22 4.23
CA LEU A 468 9.31 16.01 4.81
C LEU A 468 8.34 16.33 5.95
N GLU A 469 8.62 17.34 6.77
CA GLU A 469 7.67 17.87 7.76
C GLU A 469 6.44 18.51 7.11
N ALA A 470 6.62 19.28 6.04
CA ALA A 470 5.53 19.86 5.26
C ALA A 470 4.64 18.76 4.63
N ALA A 471 5.25 17.72 4.04
CA ALA A 471 4.51 16.59 3.49
C ALA A 471 3.75 15.81 4.58
N ARG A 472 4.35 15.62 5.76
CA ARG A 472 3.68 14.97 6.91
C ARG A 472 2.47 15.76 7.40
N THR A 473 2.60 17.08 7.52
CA THR A 473 1.48 17.95 7.95
C THR A 473 0.37 17.98 6.90
N GLN A 474 0.70 18.04 5.61
CA GLN A 474 -0.28 17.90 4.53
C GLN A 474 -1.00 16.55 4.57
N GLN A 475 -0.26 15.45 4.79
CA GLN A 475 -0.86 14.12 4.92
C GLN A 475 -1.81 14.04 6.13
N GLN A 476 -1.42 14.61 7.27
CA GLN A 476 -2.30 14.68 8.45
C GLN A 476 -3.59 15.46 8.17
N GLN A 477 -3.49 16.62 7.51
CA GLN A 477 -4.65 17.41 7.12
C GLN A 477 -5.58 16.64 6.17
N GLN A 478 -5.04 15.90 5.21
CA GLN A 478 -5.84 15.05 4.31
C GLN A 478 -6.54 13.93 5.08
N LEU A 479 -5.87 13.30 6.04
CA LEU A 479 -6.49 12.26 6.88
C LEU A 479 -7.62 12.83 7.75
N GLU A 480 -7.44 14.01 8.33
CA GLU A 480 -8.48 14.70 9.11
C GLU A 480 -9.68 15.07 8.22
N GLN A 481 -9.45 15.57 7.01
CA GLN A 481 -10.51 15.85 6.03
C GLN A 481 -11.30 14.59 5.67
N LEU A 482 -10.60 13.49 5.36
CA LEU A 482 -11.24 12.21 5.05
C LEU A 482 -12.03 11.65 6.24
N GLN A 483 -11.55 11.85 7.48
CA GLN A 483 -12.28 11.46 8.68
C GLN A 483 -13.55 12.31 8.88
N GLN A 484 -13.47 13.63 8.63
CA GLN A 484 -14.64 14.51 8.68
C GLN A 484 -15.68 14.14 7.62
N GLU A 485 -15.26 13.87 6.38
CA GLU A 485 -16.16 13.43 5.31
C GLU A 485 -16.80 12.08 5.61
N ARG A 486 -16.03 11.11 6.14
CA ARG A 486 -16.57 9.82 6.59
C ARG A 486 -17.58 10.02 7.71
N GLY A 487 -17.26 10.85 8.71
CA GLY A 487 -18.18 11.18 9.81
C GLY A 487 -19.48 11.83 9.32
N ALA A 488 -19.40 12.73 8.34
CA ALA A 488 -20.58 13.36 7.74
C ALA A 488 -21.44 12.36 6.96
N LYS A 489 -20.82 11.47 6.18
CA LYS A 489 -21.52 10.39 5.46
C LYS A 489 -22.20 9.41 6.43
N ASP A 490 -21.50 8.99 7.49
CA ASP A 490 -22.07 8.11 8.52
C ASP A 490 -23.27 8.76 9.22
N GLN A 491 -23.19 10.06 9.51
CA GLN A 491 -24.31 10.81 10.08
C GLN A 491 -25.50 10.88 9.12
N ALA A 492 -25.26 11.12 7.83
CA ALA A 492 -26.31 11.14 6.82
C ALA A 492 -26.99 9.77 6.66
N VAL A 493 -26.21 8.68 6.63
CA VAL A 493 -26.73 7.31 6.60
C VAL A 493 -27.61 7.04 7.83
N ARG A 494 -27.12 7.37 9.03
CA ARG A 494 -27.90 7.22 10.27
C ARG A 494 -29.19 8.04 10.28
N ALA A 495 -29.19 9.23 9.66
CA ALA A 495 -30.40 10.04 9.54
C ALA A 495 -31.42 9.36 8.62
N VAL A 496 -30.99 8.88 7.45
CA VAL A 496 -31.86 8.14 6.51
C VAL A 496 -32.40 6.86 7.14
N GLU A 497 -31.56 6.10 7.85
CA GLU A 497 -32.00 4.91 8.58
C GLU A 497 -33.10 5.23 9.59
N ARG A 498 -32.94 6.30 10.38
CA ARG A 498 -33.97 6.74 11.34
C ARG A 498 -35.27 7.14 10.65
N ASP A 499 -35.19 7.88 9.54
CA ASP A 499 -36.37 8.30 8.78
C ASP A 499 -37.10 7.10 8.18
N LEU A 500 -36.37 6.12 7.64
CA LEU A 500 -36.95 4.88 7.13
C LEU A 500 -37.59 4.06 8.26
N HIS A 501 -36.93 3.91 9.40
CA HIS A 501 -37.50 3.23 10.56
C HIS A 501 -38.79 3.92 11.04
N ALA A 502 -38.82 5.26 11.08
CA ALA A 502 -40.02 6.01 11.44
C ALA A 502 -41.17 5.76 10.45
N ARG A 503 -40.90 5.83 9.14
CA ARG A 503 -41.90 5.53 8.09
C ARG A 503 -42.45 4.11 8.19
N TYR A 504 -41.58 3.12 8.41
CA TYR A 504 -42.03 1.74 8.58
C TYR A 504 -42.83 1.54 9.86
N ALA A 505 -42.46 2.19 10.97
CA ALA A 505 -43.23 2.15 12.20
C ALA A 505 -44.63 2.76 12.02
N GLU A 506 -44.73 3.90 11.32
CA GLU A 506 -46.01 4.51 10.98
C GLU A 506 -46.87 3.59 10.09
N GLN A 507 -46.29 3.01 9.03
CA GLN A 507 -46.99 2.06 8.15
C GLN A 507 -47.49 0.84 8.91
N LEU A 508 -46.65 0.24 9.76
CA LEU A 508 -47.05 -0.90 10.61
C LEU A 508 -48.20 -0.51 11.53
N SER A 509 -48.12 0.66 12.19
CA SER A 509 -49.20 1.13 13.05
C SER A 509 -50.52 1.36 12.28
N GLY A 510 -50.44 1.86 11.04
CA GLY A 510 -51.60 2.04 10.16
C GLY A 510 -52.22 0.71 9.74
N LEU A 511 -51.38 -0.27 9.37
CA LEU A 511 -51.84 -1.62 9.03
C LEU A 511 -52.49 -2.31 10.24
N GLU A 512 -51.88 -2.21 11.42
CA GLU A 512 -52.46 -2.73 12.67
C GLU A 512 -53.83 -2.11 12.98
N GLN A 513 -53.98 -0.80 12.80
CA GLN A 513 -55.26 -0.11 12.97
C GLN A 513 -56.31 -0.61 11.96
N SER A 514 -55.94 -0.73 10.68
CA SER A 514 -56.85 -1.23 9.64
C SER A 514 -57.29 -2.68 9.90
N LEU A 515 -56.37 -3.54 10.36
CA LEU A 515 -56.66 -4.92 10.75
C LEU A 515 -57.62 -4.96 11.93
N ASN A 516 -57.40 -4.13 12.95
CA ASN A 516 -58.28 -4.04 14.10
C ASN A 516 -59.68 -3.52 13.71
N GLN A 517 -59.75 -2.58 12.78
CA GLN A 517 -61.01 -2.09 12.22
C GLN A 517 -61.75 -3.20 11.45
N ALA A 518 -61.07 -3.92 10.56
CA ALA A 518 -61.64 -5.05 9.83
C ALA A 518 -62.13 -6.16 10.78
N ARG A 519 -61.38 -6.47 11.84
CA ARG A 519 -61.80 -7.41 12.89
C ARG A 519 -63.06 -6.94 13.62
N ARG A 520 -63.16 -5.64 13.94
CA ARG A 520 -64.36 -5.06 14.57
C ARG A 520 -65.57 -5.12 13.64
N GLU A 521 -65.40 -4.77 12.37
CA GLU A 521 -66.45 -4.81 11.35
C GLU A 521 -66.92 -6.24 11.06
N HIS A 522 -65.99 -7.19 10.94
CA HIS A 522 -66.30 -8.61 10.86
C HIS A 522 -67.10 -9.07 12.10
N GLY A 523 -66.68 -8.67 13.31
CA GLY A 523 -67.43 -8.95 14.54
C GLY A 523 -68.87 -8.38 14.50
N LYS A 524 -69.06 -7.16 14.01
CA LYS A 524 -70.38 -6.55 13.82
C LYS A 524 -71.22 -7.33 12.81
N ALA A 525 -70.64 -7.72 11.67
CA ALA A 525 -71.32 -8.51 10.65
C ALA A 525 -71.76 -9.88 11.18
N VAL A 526 -70.90 -10.57 11.92
CA VAL A 526 -71.24 -11.86 12.56
C VAL A 526 -72.38 -11.69 13.57
N VAL A 527 -72.38 -10.62 14.38
CA VAL A 527 -73.48 -10.34 15.31
C VAL A 527 -74.79 -10.05 14.56
N ALA A 528 -74.74 -9.24 13.51
CA ALA A 528 -75.90 -8.93 12.68
C ALA A 528 -76.47 -10.19 12.01
N LEU A 529 -75.63 -11.06 11.45
CA LEU A 529 -76.04 -12.34 10.88
C LEU A 529 -76.73 -13.22 11.93
N ARG A 530 -76.14 -13.35 13.13
CA ARG A 530 -76.75 -14.12 14.22
C ARG A 530 -78.08 -13.53 14.71
N GLN A 531 -78.23 -12.20 14.67
CA GLN A 531 -79.50 -11.54 15.00
C GLN A 531 -80.55 -11.83 13.92
N GLY A 532 -80.18 -11.69 12.64
CA GLY A 532 -81.05 -12.02 11.50
C GLY A 532 -81.46 -13.49 11.47
N GLU A 533 -80.56 -14.43 11.75
CA GLU A 533 -80.88 -15.86 11.88
C GLU A 533 -81.92 -16.12 12.98
N ARG A 534 -81.80 -15.43 14.12
CA ARG A 534 -82.76 -15.54 15.23
C ARG A 534 -84.11 -14.92 14.86
N GLU A 535 -84.11 -13.77 14.20
CA GLU A 535 -85.33 -13.09 13.73
C GLU A 535 -86.06 -13.95 12.69
N TRP A 536 -85.34 -14.46 11.70
CA TRP A 536 -85.87 -15.37 10.69
C TRP A 536 -86.42 -16.65 11.31
N SER A 537 -85.74 -17.20 12.33
CA SER A 537 -86.27 -18.37 13.08
C SER A 537 -87.60 -18.06 13.76
N ARG A 538 -87.74 -16.87 14.39
CA ARG A 538 -89.00 -16.43 15.01
C ARG A 538 -90.10 -16.16 13.99
N GLU A 539 -89.78 -15.54 12.85
CA GLU A 539 -90.74 -15.30 11.78
C GLU A 539 -91.22 -16.62 11.16
N ARG A 540 -90.31 -17.58 10.99
CA ARG A 540 -90.64 -18.92 10.51
C ARG A 540 -91.55 -19.66 11.49
N GLU A 541 -91.32 -19.52 12.81
CA GLU A 541 -92.23 -20.04 13.84
C GLU A 541 -93.62 -19.37 13.77
N ARG A 542 -93.69 -18.04 13.72
CA ARG A 542 -94.96 -17.31 13.56
C ARG A 542 -95.70 -17.71 12.27
N ALA A 543 -95.00 -17.85 11.16
CA ALA A 543 -95.57 -18.29 9.89
C ALA A 543 -96.14 -19.72 9.99
N ARG A 544 -95.44 -20.62 10.68
CA ARG A 544 -95.93 -21.97 10.99
C ARG A 544 -97.18 -21.93 11.87
N GLU A 545 -97.20 -21.10 12.91
CA GLU A 545 -98.37 -20.91 13.78
C GLU A 545 -99.58 -20.37 13.02
N LEU A 546 -99.38 -19.36 12.17
CA LEU A 546 -100.43 -18.80 11.30
C LEU A 546 -100.95 -19.85 10.30
N ALA A 547 -100.06 -20.64 9.70
CA ALA A 547 -100.45 -21.75 8.82
C ALA A 547 -101.28 -22.79 9.58
N GLN A 548 -100.82 -23.21 10.77
CA GLN A 548 -101.59 -24.12 11.62
C GLN A 548 -102.95 -23.54 12.04
N ALA A 549 -103.03 -22.25 12.33
CA ALA A 549 -104.29 -21.58 12.66
C ALA A 549 -105.25 -21.56 11.46
N ARG A 550 -104.74 -21.28 10.26
CA ARG A 550 -105.51 -21.37 9.00
C ARG A 550 -106.00 -22.80 8.76
N ASP A 551 -105.15 -23.80 8.94
CA ASP A 551 -105.52 -25.20 8.78
C ASP A 551 -106.60 -25.62 9.79
N ARG A 552 -106.49 -25.20 11.06
CA ARG A 552 -107.53 -25.42 12.07
C ARG A 552 -108.85 -24.76 11.67
N HIS A 553 -108.80 -23.51 11.18
CA HIS A 553 -109.99 -22.80 10.71
C HIS A 553 -110.63 -23.52 9.52
N HIS A 554 -109.85 -23.90 8.50
CA HIS A 554 -110.32 -24.69 7.37
C HIS A 554 -110.90 -26.03 7.82
N HIS A 555 -110.28 -26.69 8.81
CA HIS A 555 -110.79 -27.94 9.37
C HIS A 555 -112.15 -27.76 10.05
N VAL A 556 -112.32 -26.72 10.86
CA VAL A 556 -113.61 -26.38 11.48
C VAL A 556 -114.66 -26.06 10.43
N GLN A 557 -114.33 -25.26 9.41
CA GLN A 557 -115.24 -24.95 8.31
C GLN A 557 -115.63 -26.21 7.52
N LEU A 558 -114.67 -27.09 7.23
CA LEU A 558 -114.95 -28.37 6.59
C LEU A 558 -115.88 -29.24 7.44
N GLN A 559 -115.66 -29.30 8.76
CA GLN A 559 -116.56 -30.02 9.68
C GLN A 559 -117.97 -29.40 9.71
N GLN A 560 -118.09 -28.07 9.70
CA GLN A 560 -119.39 -27.37 9.63
C GLN A 560 -120.12 -27.64 8.31
N LEU A 561 -119.40 -27.60 7.18
CA LEU A 561 -119.95 -27.95 5.88
C LEU A 561 -120.36 -29.43 5.81
N GLN A 562 -119.57 -30.32 6.41
CA GLN A 562 -119.91 -31.74 6.51
C GLN A 562 -121.15 -31.99 7.36
N SER A 563 -121.29 -31.32 8.52
CA SER A 563 -122.48 -31.45 9.35
C SER A 563 -123.72 -30.84 8.69
N HIS A 564 -123.58 -29.72 7.98
CA HIS A 564 -124.67 -29.14 7.20
C HIS A 564 -125.08 -30.04 6.04
N LEU A 565 -124.12 -30.67 5.34
CA LEU A 565 -124.40 -31.70 4.34
C LEU A 565 -125.12 -32.90 4.96
N GLN A 566 -124.71 -33.36 6.14
CA GLN A 566 -125.40 -34.44 6.85
C GLN A 566 -126.83 -34.04 7.25
N GLN A 567 -127.06 -32.81 7.72
CA GLN A 567 -128.40 -32.29 8.01
C GLN A 567 -129.26 -32.23 6.75
N LEU A 568 -128.75 -31.68 5.65
CA LEU A 568 -129.45 -31.67 4.36
C LEU A 568 -129.73 -33.08 3.84
N GLN A 569 -128.86 -34.06 4.12
CA GLN A 569 -129.11 -35.46 3.82
C GLN A 569 -130.24 -36.04 4.69
N VAL A 570 -130.26 -35.73 5.99
CA VAL A 570 -131.33 -36.12 6.91
C VAL A 570 -132.64 -35.46 6.51
N ASP A 571 -132.68 -34.16 6.26
CA ASP A 571 -133.86 -33.42 5.79
C ASP A 571 -134.33 -33.93 4.42
N GLY A 572 -133.40 -34.23 3.52
CA GLY A 572 -133.71 -34.89 2.24
C GLY A 572 -134.29 -36.29 2.44
N SER A 573 -133.83 -37.04 3.44
CA SER A 573 -134.37 -38.36 3.80
C SER A 573 -135.73 -38.27 4.48
N LEU A 574 -135.92 -37.26 5.34
CA LEU A 574 -137.17 -36.94 6.03
C LEU A 574 -138.21 -36.45 5.00
N MET A 575 -137.83 -35.59 4.06
CA MET A 575 -138.68 -35.16 2.96
C MET A 575 -139.02 -36.32 2.02
N LYS A 576 -138.08 -37.22 1.73
CA LYS A 576 -138.38 -38.48 1.04
C LYS A 576 -139.33 -39.37 1.85
N ALA A 577 -139.28 -39.34 3.18
CA ALA A 577 -140.16 -40.11 4.05
C ALA A 577 -141.57 -39.49 4.17
N THR A 578 -141.69 -38.17 4.33
CA THR A 578 -142.98 -37.46 4.34
C THR A 578 -143.67 -37.57 2.99
N LEU A 579 -142.94 -37.42 1.89
CA LEU A 579 -143.47 -37.67 0.55
C LEU A 579 -143.94 -39.13 0.37
N ARG A 580 -143.38 -40.11 1.09
CA ARG A 580 -143.88 -41.51 1.09
C ARG A 580 -145.13 -41.66 1.96
N GLN A 581 -145.17 -41.03 3.14
CA GLN A 581 -146.29 -41.09 4.09
C GLN A 581 -147.54 -40.38 3.57
N GLU A 582 -147.42 -39.22 2.93
CA GLU A 582 -148.54 -38.50 2.32
C GLU A 582 -149.02 -39.13 0.99
N GLY A 583 -148.45 -40.26 0.58
CA GLY A 583 -148.77 -40.92 -0.68
C GLY A 583 -148.36 -40.13 -1.93
N LEU A 584 -147.76 -38.94 -1.80
CA LEU A 584 -147.35 -38.07 -2.91
C LEU A 584 -146.23 -38.69 -3.76
N LEU A 585 -145.36 -39.51 -3.19
CA LEU A 585 -144.39 -40.31 -3.96
C LEU A 585 -145.05 -41.46 -4.73
N GLN A 586 -146.18 -42.00 -4.25
CA GLN A 586 -146.99 -42.96 -4.99
C GLN A 586 -147.88 -42.26 -6.03
N GLN A 587 -148.35 -41.03 -5.78
CA GLN A 587 -149.10 -40.21 -6.74
C GLN A 587 -148.20 -39.60 -7.84
N TYR A 588 -146.95 -39.24 -7.52
CA TYR A 588 -145.93 -38.80 -8.49
C TYR A 588 -145.34 -39.98 -9.29
N LYS A 589 -145.28 -41.20 -8.71
CA LYS A 589 -144.96 -42.43 -9.44
C LYS A 589 -146.13 -42.98 -10.26
N ALA A 590 -147.38 -42.82 -9.81
CA ALA A 590 -148.59 -43.20 -10.55
C ALA A 590 -148.94 -42.20 -11.67
N ARG A 591 -148.62 -40.91 -11.51
CA ARG A 591 -148.67 -39.90 -12.60
C ARG A 591 -147.46 -39.96 -13.55
N ARG A 592 -146.43 -40.76 -13.28
CA ARG A 592 -145.29 -40.96 -14.20
C ARG A 592 -145.53 -42.00 -15.31
N VAL A 593 -146.64 -42.75 -15.26
CA VAL A 593 -147.03 -43.69 -16.34
C VAL A 593 -147.91 -43.02 -17.41
N GLY A 594 -148.14 -41.71 -17.34
CA GLY A 594 -148.71 -40.94 -18.44
C GLY A 594 -148.36 -39.46 -18.33
N GLY A 595 -147.48 -38.97 -19.21
CA GLY A 595 -147.25 -37.52 -19.37
C GLY A 595 -145.79 -37.12 -19.49
N GLN A 596 -145.40 -36.88 -20.74
CA GLN A 596 -144.14 -36.32 -21.23
C GLN A 596 -143.83 -34.89 -20.73
N GLN A 597 -142.52 -34.62 -20.63
CA GLN A 597 -141.75 -33.48 -21.18
C GLN A 597 -142.26 -32.05 -20.88
N LEU A 598 -141.42 -31.16 -20.33
CA LEU A 598 -140.61 -30.12 -20.99
C LEU A 598 -140.16 -29.19 -19.80
N GLU A 599 -139.05 -28.47 -19.71
CA GLU A 599 -138.11 -27.92 -20.66
C GLU A 599 -136.86 -27.34 -19.93
N LYS A 600 -135.71 -27.36 -20.63
CA LYS A 600 -134.65 -26.33 -20.79
C LYS A 600 -133.97 -25.66 -19.58
N GLY A 601 -132.64 -25.80 -19.60
CA GLY A 601 -131.64 -24.95 -18.93
C GLY A 601 -130.24 -25.58 -19.04
N GLN A 602 -129.68 -25.75 -20.24
CA GLN A 602 -128.65 -24.87 -20.83
C GLN A 602 -127.40 -24.62 -19.94
N ARG A 603 -126.23 -25.02 -20.49
CA ARG A 603 -124.86 -24.47 -20.30
C ARG A 603 -124.12 -24.92 -19.02
N HIS A 604 -122.87 -25.39 -19.01
CA HIS A 604 -121.80 -25.51 -20.01
C HIS A 604 -120.90 -26.72 -19.70
N ALA A 605 -120.57 -27.50 -20.72
CA ALA A 605 -119.45 -28.44 -20.75
C ALA A 605 -118.10 -27.73 -20.99
N GLY A 606 -117.90 -26.57 -20.36
CA GLY A 606 -116.68 -25.77 -20.49
C GLY A 606 -115.98 -25.67 -19.14
N SER A 607 -114.68 -25.97 -19.14
CA SER A 607 -113.75 -25.59 -18.08
C SER A 607 -113.50 -26.55 -16.90
N LEU A 608 -113.42 -27.86 -17.17
CA LEU A 608 -112.57 -28.73 -16.33
C LEU A 608 -111.15 -28.88 -16.90
N SER A 609 -110.94 -28.56 -18.19
CA SER A 609 -109.59 -28.50 -18.78
C SER A 609 -108.88 -27.16 -18.60
N SER A 610 -109.59 -26.03 -18.39
CA SER A 610 -108.93 -24.76 -18.01
C SER A 610 -108.56 -24.79 -16.53
N VAL A 611 -109.45 -25.19 -15.63
CA VAL A 611 -109.13 -25.25 -14.18
C VAL A 611 -108.00 -26.23 -13.87
N LEU A 612 -107.86 -27.34 -14.60
CA LEU A 612 -106.71 -28.25 -14.47
C LEU A 612 -105.43 -27.73 -15.18
N LYS A 613 -105.54 -26.82 -16.16
CA LYS A 613 -104.39 -26.11 -16.75
C LYS A 613 -103.95 -24.94 -15.86
N ASP A 614 -104.89 -24.27 -15.20
CA ASP A 614 -104.64 -23.14 -14.30
C ASP A 614 -104.05 -23.63 -12.96
N LEU A 615 -104.47 -24.80 -12.46
CA LEU A 615 -103.82 -25.45 -11.30
C LEU A 615 -102.43 -26.02 -11.62
N LYS A 616 -102.19 -26.47 -12.86
CA LYS A 616 -100.83 -26.84 -13.30
C LYS A 616 -99.94 -25.61 -13.52
N ALA A 617 -100.48 -24.51 -14.06
CA ALA A 617 -99.76 -23.24 -14.20
C ALA A 617 -99.37 -22.65 -12.83
N LEU A 618 -100.27 -22.66 -11.84
CA LEU A 618 -99.98 -22.21 -10.48
C LEU A 618 -98.98 -23.12 -9.74
N SER A 619 -98.99 -24.44 -10.01
CA SER A 619 -97.97 -25.35 -9.44
C SER A 619 -96.58 -25.16 -10.06
N VAL A 620 -96.50 -24.75 -11.33
CA VAL A 620 -95.24 -24.46 -12.03
C VAL A 620 -94.71 -23.07 -11.64
N GLU A 621 -95.58 -22.09 -11.39
CA GLU A 621 -95.18 -20.78 -10.87
C GLU A 621 -94.71 -20.84 -9.40
N ALA A 622 -95.33 -21.67 -8.56
CA ALA A 622 -94.85 -21.89 -7.19
C ALA A 622 -93.46 -22.57 -7.13
N LEU A 623 -93.18 -23.52 -8.04
CA LEU A 623 -91.86 -24.15 -8.16
C LEU A 623 -90.81 -23.23 -8.82
N ALA A 624 -91.23 -22.27 -9.66
CA ALA A 624 -90.35 -21.27 -10.26
C ALA A 624 -89.99 -20.11 -9.30
N GLU A 625 -90.85 -19.79 -8.34
CA GLU A 625 -90.58 -18.85 -7.23
C GLU A 625 -89.56 -19.43 -6.24
N GLU A 626 -89.64 -20.72 -5.89
CA GLU A 626 -88.64 -21.38 -5.02
C GLU A 626 -87.24 -21.45 -5.69
N ALA A 627 -87.17 -21.51 -7.03
CA ALA A 627 -85.89 -21.47 -7.76
C ALA A 627 -85.27 -20.06 -7.86
N LYS A 628 -86.05 -18.98 -7.71
CA LYS A 628 -85.55 -17.59 -7.73
C LYS A 628 -84.99 -17.11 -6.39
N GLN A 629 -85.34 -17.76 -5.28
CA GLN A 629 -84.86 -17.40 -3.94
C GLN A 629 -83.54 -18.12 -3.54
N GLY A 630 -83.00 -19.00 -4.38
CA GLY A 630 -81.80 -19.79 -4.11
C GLY A 630 -80.47 -19.24 -4.67
N GLY A 631 -80.44 -18.04 -5.26
CA GLY A 631 -79.27 -17.56 -6.01
C GLY A 631 -78.75 -16.18 -5.57
N ARG A 632 -77.97 -16.13 -4.48
CA ARG A 632 -76.87 -15.16 -4.28
C ARG A 632 -75.81 -15.71 -3.32
N PRO A 633 -74.61 -16.02 -3.81
CA PRO A 633 -73.38 -15.80 -3.09
C PRO A 633 -72.64 -14.64 -3.74
N ASP A 634 -72.64 -13.47 -3.08
CA ASP A 634 -71.70 -12.39 -3.38
C ASP A 634 -70.39 -12.72 -2.64
N GLY A 635 -69.30 -12.83 -3.40
CA GLY A 635 -67.92 -12.85 -2.90
C GLY A 635 -67.31 -11.45 -2.86
#